data_AF-A0A7S2G9T0-F1
#
_entry.id   AF-A0A7S2G9T0-F1
#
_cell.length_a   1.000
_cell.length_b   1.000
_cell.length_c   1.000
_cell.angle_alpha   90.00
_cell.angle_beta   90.00
_cell.angle_gamma   90.00
#
_symmetry.space_group_name_H-M   'P 1'
#
loop_
_entity.id
_entity.type
_entity.pdbx_description
1 polymer ?
#
loop_
_entity_poly.entity_id
_entity_poly.type
_entity_poly.pdbx_seq_one_letter_code
_entity_poly.pdbx_strand_id
1 'polypeptide(L)'
;NVFDFAVVTLGVADRAFALVVSGGGHDVAQRLEAGNTRFFTMLMRSFRLLRILRIFRIFRVLKQLYLLAMGFFDAVSSVLWVSALCSLVLYICAIMLTRLVGRPEASDPLAPFRRQYFGSVGESMLTLFQLMALPDMERFRALYR
;
A
#
# COMPACT_ATOMS: atom_id res chain seq x y z
N ASN A 1 16.76 18.54 -8.80
CA ASN A 1 17.92 17.92 -9.49
C ASN A 1 18.48 16.67 -8.80
N VAL A 2 18.24 16.44 -7.50
CA VAL A 2 18.69 15.21 -6.81
C VAL A 2 18.10 13.93 -7.40
N PHE A 3 16.81 13.92 -7.76
CA PHE A 3 16.17 12.75 -8.36
C PHE A 3 16.76 12.37 -9.73
N ASP A 4 17.03 13.35 -10.59
CA ASP A 4 17.62 13.08 -11.92
C ASP A 4 19.08 12.61 -11.78
N PHE A 5 19.84 13.20 -10.84
CA PHE A 5 21.18 12.73 -10.51
C PHE A 5 21.19 11.28 -10.02
N ALA A 6 20.30 10.93 -9.08
CA ALA A 6 20.17 9.56 -8.57
C ALA A 6 19.82 8.55 -9.66
N VAL A 7 18.94 8.92 -10.60
CA VAL A 7 18.56 8.05 -11.72
C VAL A 7 19.71 7.88 -12.72
N VAL A 8 20.45 8.95 -13.01
CA VAL A 8 21.60 8.92 -13.92
C VAL A 8 22.73 8.08 -13.32
N THR A 9 23.13 8.32 -12.07
CA THR A 9 24.19 7.56 -11.41
C THR A 9 23.85 6.08 -11.29
N LEU A 10 22.60 5.78 -10.93
CA LEU A 10 22.12 4.41 -10.86
C LEU A 10 22.05 3.74 -12.24
N GLY A 11 21.71 4.50 -13.27
CA GLY A 11 21.74 4.04 -14.66
C GLY A 11 23.15 3.78 -15.20
N VAL A 12 24.13 4.59 -14.79
CA VAL A 12 25.55 4.40 -15.12
C VAL A 12 26.09 3.18 -14.36
N ALA A 13 25.74 3.04 -13.08
CA ALA A 13 26.13 1.88 -12.27
C ALA A 13 25.59 0.56 -12.84
N ASP A 14 24.33 0.51 -13.27
CA ASP A 14 23.74 -0.66 -13.95
C ASP A 14 24.52 -1.03 -15.23
N ARG A 15 24.89 -0.04 -16.05
CA ARG A 15 25.67 -0.28 -17.28
C ARG A 15 27.11 -0.68 -17.01
N ALA A 16 27.76 -0.06 -16.04
CA ALA A 16 29.10 -0.42 -15.61
C ALA A 16 29.13 -1.85 -15.03
N PHE A 17 28.16 -2.19 -14.19
CA PHE A 17 28.03 -3.53 -13.61
C PHE A 17 27.70 -4.57 -14.66
N ALA A 18 26.78 -4.27 -15.60
CA ALA A 18 26.50 -5.14 -16.73
C ALA A 18 27.74 -5.37 -17.61
N LEU A 19 28.56 -4.35 -17.86
CA LEU A 19 29.81 -4.47 -18.62
C LEU A 19 30.89 -5.27 -17.89
N VAL A 20 31.02 -5.11 -16.57
CA VAL A 20 31.96 -5.90 -15.76
C VAL A 20 31.53 -7.38 -15.72
N VAL A 21 30.23 -7.63 -15.62
CA VAL A 21 29.68 -9.00 -15.62
C VAL A 21 29.69 -9.64 -17.02
N SER A 22 29.51 -8.86 -18.10
CA SER A 22 29.53 -9.38 -19.48
C SER A 22 30.93 -9.43 -20.11
N GLY A 23 31.86 -8.59 -19.63
CA GLY A 23 33.24 -8.52 -20.12
C GLY A 23 34.19 -9.51 -19.43
N GLY A 24 33.84 -10.01 -18.25
CA GLY A 24 34.44 -11.21 -17.69
C GLY A 24 33.82 -12.43 -18.37
N GLY A 25 34.56 -13.03 -19.32
CA GLY A 25 34.14 -14.21 -20.08
C GLY A 25 33.53 -15.30 -19.20
N HIS A 26 32.74 -16.16 -19.84
CA HIS A 26 31.88 -17.27 -19.36
C HIS A 26 32.34 -18.11 -18.13
N ASP A 27 33.54 -17.89 -17.57
CA ASP A 27 34.14 -18.59 -16.44
C ASP A 27 33.92 -17.92 -15.07
N VAL A 28 33.60 -16.62 -14.98
CA VAL A 28 33.43 -15.94 -13.67
C VAL A 28 32.06 -16.21 -13.04
N ALA A 29 31.00 -16.34 -13.86
CA ALA A 29 29.67 -16.70 -13.37
C ALA A 29 29.63 -18.14 -12.80
N GLN A 30 30.46 -19.04 -13.33
CA GLN A 30 30.52 -20.44 -12.91
C GLN A 30 31.42 -20.66 -11.67
N ARG A 31 32.35 -19.75 -11.37
CA ARG A 31 33.26 -19.86 -10.20
C ARG A 31 32.74 -19.20 -8.91
N LEU A 32 31.60 -18.50 -8.95
CA LEU A 32 31.01 -17.79 -7.81
C LEU A 32 29.82 -18.51 -7.14
N GLU A 33 29.54 -19.78 -7.46
CA GLU A 33 28.65 -20.60 -6.62
C GLU A 33 29.44 -21.17 -5.44
N ALA A 34 29.11 -20.83 -4.20
CA ALA A 34 28.13 -21.66 -3.48
C ALA A 34 27.23 -20.91 -2.46
N GLY A 35 27.07 -19.58 -2.57
CA GLY A 35 26.13 -18.88 -1.67
C GLY A 35 25.75 -17.45 -2.04
N ASN A 36 26.67 -16.72 -2.69
CA ASN A 36 26.49 -15.28 -2.92
C ASN A 36 25.89 -14.94 -4.31
N THR A 37 26.01 -15.82 -5.32
CA THR A 37 25.49 -15.62 -6.69
C THR A 37 23.98 -15.49 -6.76
N ARG A 38 23.24 -16.19 -5.88
CA ARG A 38 21.78 -16.06 -5.82
C ARG A 38 21.36 -14.65 -5.41
N PHE A 39 22.00 -14.07 -4.40
CA PHE A 39 21.75 -12.68 -3.97
C PHE A 39 22.14 -11.68 -5.06
N PHE A 40 23.29 -11.86 -5.71
CA PHE A 40 23.72 -10.99 -6.81
C PHE A 40 22.75 -11.06 -8.01
N THR A 41 22.23 -12.24 -8.34
CA THR A 41 21.25 -12.40 -9.42
C THR A 41 19.91 -11.77 -9.06
N MET A 42 19.47 -11.88 -7.79
CA MET A 42 18.26 -11.22 -7.29
C MET A 42 18.40 -9.70 -7.29
N LEU A 43 19.54 -9.17 -6.84
CA LEU A 43 19.85 -7.74 -6.90
C LEU A 43 19.84 -7.23 -8.34
N MET A 44 20.47 -7.94 -9.29
CA MET A 44 20.43 -7.58 -10.71
C MET A 44 19.03 -7.58 -11.32
N ARG A 45 18.16 -8.51 -10.89
CA ARG A 45 16.74 -8.50 -11.27
C ARG A 45 16.03 -7.27 -10.71
N SER A 46 16.32 -6.87 -9.48
CA SER A 46 15.79 -5.66 -8.84
C SER A 46 16.33 -4.37 -9.46
N PHE A 47 17.61 -4.30 -9.84
CA PHE A 47 18.18 -3.16 -10.60
C PHE A 47 17.47 -2.99 -11.94
N ARG A 48 17.04 -4.09 -12.55
CA ARG A 48 16.17 -4.08 -13.73
C ARG A 48 14.78 -3.49 -13.49
N LEU A 49 14.31 -3.29 -12.26
CA LEU A 49 13.08 -2.53 -11.99
C LEU A 49 13.35 -1.02 -11.99
N LEU A 50 14.59 -0.58 -11.78
CA LEU A 50 14.94 0.84 -11.70
C LEU A 50 14.94 1.55 -13.05
N ARG A 51 14.87 0.80 -14.16
CA ARG A 51 14.51 1.38 -15.48
C ARG A 51 13.05 1.85 -15.54
N ILE A 52 12.15 1.36 -14.68
CA ILE A 52 10.79 1.91 -14.51
C ILE A 52 10.88 3.33 -13.92
N LEU A 53 11.88 3.60 -13.06
CA LEU A 53 12.15 4.96 -12.58
C LEU A 53 12.50 5.94 -13.72
N ARG A 54 13.03 5.43 -14.86
CA ARG A 54 13.23 6.27 -16.06
C ARG A 54 11.94 6.62 -16.77
N ILE A 55 10.88 5.82 -16.66
CA ILE A 55 9.54 6.18 -17.14
C ILE A 55 9.01 7.41 -16.37
N PHE A 56 9.29 7.51 -15.07
CA PHE A 56 8.99 8.72 -14.26
C PHE A 56 9.71 9.98 -14.77
N ARG A 57 10.85 9.84 -15.46
CA ARG A 57 11.50 10.97 -16.14
C ARG A 57 10.67 11.45 -17.34
N ILE A 58 10.09 10.53 -18.13
CA ILE A 58 9.23 10.85 -19.29
C ILE A 58 7.96 11.59 -18.83
N PHE A 59 7.38 11.16 -17.71
CA PHE A 59 6.27 11.87 -17.06
C PHE A 59 6.60 13.34 -16.72
N ARG A 60 7.87 13.67 -16.45
CA ARG A 60 8.34 15.04 -16.20
C ARG A 60 8.60 15.86 -17.46
N VAL A 61 8.93 15.19 -18.58
CA VAL A 61 9.07 15.83 -19.91
C VAL A 61 7.70 16.27 -20.42
N LEU A 62 6.66 15.50 -20.12
CA LEU A 62 5.27 15.88 -20.29
C LEU A 62 4.87 16.86 -19.17
N LYS A 63 5.27 18.13 -19.31
CA LYS A 63 5.00 19.19 -18.32
C LYS A 63 3.53 19.22 -17.86
N GLN A 64 2.59 18.95 -18.75
CA GLN A 64 1.15 18.89 -18.45
C GLN A 64 0.78 17.76 -17.46
N LEU A 65 1.39 16.58 -17.61
CA LEU A 65 1.12 15.42 -16.77
C LEU A 65 1.79 15.55 -15.40
N TYR A 66 2.98 16.15 -15.36
CA TYR A 66 3.63 16.53 -14.10
C TYR A 66 2.82 17.56 -13.32
N LEU A 67 2.26 18.57 -14.01
CA LEU A 67 1.39 19.57 -13.39
C LEU A 67 0.13 18.93 -12.80
N LEU A 68 -0.51 18.01 -13.54
CA LEU A 68 -1.66 17.25 -13.05
C LEU A 68 -1.31 16.37 -11.85
N ALA A 69 -0.19 15.65 -11.91
CA ALA A 69 0.28 14.82 -10.80
C ALA A 69 0.59 15.67 -9.56
N MET A 70 1.20 16.83 -9.72
CA MET A 70 1.49 17.73 -8.61
C MET A 70 0.21 18.28 -7.96
N GLY A 71 -0.78 18.68 -8.78
CA GLY A 71 -2.11 19.05 -8.27
C GLY A 71 -2.83 17.88 -7.60
N PHE A 72 -2.66 16.66 -8.10
CA PHE A 72 -3.19 15.45 -7.46
C PHE A 72 -2.56 15.20 -6.09
N PHE A 73 -1.23 15.32 -5.94
CA PHE A 73 -0.58 15.14 -4.64
C PHE A 73 -1.03 16.21 -3.62
N ASP A 74 -1.25 17.43 -4.07
CA ASP A 74 -1.76 18.51 -3.24
C ASP A 74 -3.21 18.24 -2.79
N ALA A 75 -4.04 17.74 -3.69
CA ALA A 75 -5.39 17.27 -3.37
C ALA A 75 -5.37 16.08 -2.39
N VAL A 76 -4.46 15.11 -2.57
CA VAL A 76 -4.29 13.97 -1.65
C VAL A 76 -3.91 14.46 -0.25
N SER A 77 -2.99 15.42 -0.12
CA SER A 77 -2.64 16.01 1.18
C SER A 77 -3.87 16.57 1.90
N SER A 78 -4.73 17.28 1.17
CA SER A 78 -5.97 17.84 1.69
C SER A 78 -6.97 16.76 2.10
N VAL A 79 -7.14 15.73 1.26
CA VAL A 79 -8.02 14.58 1.53
C VAL A 79 -7.53 13.77 2.72
N LEU A 80 -6.21 13.68 2.94
CA LEU A 80 -5.65 12.99 4.09
C LEU A 80 -6.13 13.61 5.40
N TRP A 81 -6.17 14.94 5.52
CA TRP A 81 -6.70 15.60 6.71
C TRP A 81 -8.19 15.32 6.93
N VAL A 82 -8.98 15.35 5.85
CA VAL A 82 -10.41 15.02 5.93
C VAL A 82 -10.61 13.56 6.33
N SER A 83 -9.83 12.63 5.76
CA SER A 83 -9.87 11.22 6.11
C SER A 83 -9.43 10.95 7.56
N ALA A 84 -8.50 11.74 8.09
CA ALA A 84 -8.08 11.65 9.49
C ALA A 84 -9.21 12.08 10.44
N LEU A 85 -9.88 13.20 10.14
CA LEU A 85 -11.07 13.63 10.89
C LEU A 85 -12.22 12.61 10.79
N CYS A 86 -12.46 12.08 9.59
CA CYS A 86 -13.46 11.02 9.38
C CYS A 86 -13.14 9.76 10.20
N SER A 87 -11.87 9.34 10.22
CA SER A 87 -11.42 8.18 10.99
C SER A 87 -11.61 8.38 12.49
N LEU A 88 -11.40 9.61 12.99
CA LEU A 88 -11.67 9.95 14.39
C LEU A 88 -13.15 9.81 14.74
N VAL A 89 -14.06 10.28 13.87
CA VAL A 89 -15.51 10.12 14.07
C VAL A 89 -15.89 8.65 14.09
N LEU A 90 -15.41 7.86 13.11
CA LEU A 90 -15.66 6.41 13.06
C LEU A 90 -15.13 5.70 14.31
N TYR A 91 -13.98 6.13 14.85
CA TYR A 91 -13.42 5.59 16.09
C TYR A 91 -14.32 5.84 17.31
N ILE A 92 -14.84 7.06 17.47
CA ILE A 92 -15.77 7.40 18.55
C ILE A 92 -17.04 6.53 18.44
N CYS A 93 -17.63 6.45 17.24
CA CYS A 93 -18.79 5.61 16.98
C CYS A 93 -18.50 4.12 17.23
N ALA A 94 -17.31 3.64 16.86
CA ALA A 94 -16.88 2.25 17.07
C ALA A 94 -16.78 1.92 18.56
N ILE A 95 -16.24 2.83 19.38
CA ILE A 95 -16.22 2.67 20.84
C ILE A 95 -17.64 2.59 21.38
N MET A 96 -18.53 3.51 20.98
CA MET A 96 -19.92 3.51 21.44
C MET A 96 -20.63 2.19 21.10
N LEU A 97 -20.51 1.72 19.85
CA LEU A 97 -21.12 0.47 19.39
C LEU A 97 -20.53 -0.77 20.08
N THR A 98 -19.21 -0.82 20.28
CA THR A 98 -18.57 -1.92 21.03
C THR A 98 -19.08 -1.96 22.48
N ARG A 99 -19.32 -0.80 23.10
CA ARG A 99 -19.79 -0.71 24.49
C ARG A 99 -21.28 -0.99 24.65
N LEU A 100 -22.13 -0.51 23.74
CA LEU A 100 -23.57 -0.69 23.79
C LEU A 100 -24.03 -2.04 23.22
N VAL A 101 -23.47 -2.46 22.08
CA VAL A 101 -23.96 -3.58 21.27
C VAL A 101 -23.03 -4.81 21.37
N GLY A 102 -21.73 -4.59 21.56
CA GLY A 102 -20.70 -5.64 21.62
C GLY A 102 -20.75 -6.56 22.85
N ARG A 103 -21.61 -6.29 23.84
CA ARG A 103 -21.82 -7.12 25.04
C ARG A 103 -23.19 -7.79 25.00
N PRO A 104 -23.38 -8.86 24.20
CA PRO A 104 -24.65 -9.56 24.14
C PRO A 104 -25.00 -10.21 25.48
N GLU A 105 -26.27 -10.16 25.89
CA GLU A 105 -26.79 -11.08 26.91
C GLU A 105 -26.68 -12.52 26.40
N ALA A 106 -26.41 -13.46 27.31
CA ALA A 106 -26.13 -14.87 26.97
C ALA A 106 -27.32 -15.60 26.32
N SER A 107 -28.53 -15.04 26.42
CA SER A 107 -29.79 -15.57 25.89
C SER A 107 -30.09 -15.14 24.44
N ASP A 108 -29.26 -14.30 23.83
CA ASP A 108 -29.61 -13.68 22.55
C ASP A 108 -29.13 -14.50 21.32
N PRO A 109 -30.04 -14.92 20.42
CA PRO A 109 -29.69 -15.67 19.21
C PRO A 109 -28.75 -14.90 18.25
N LEU A 110 -28.64 -13.58 18.36
CA LEU A 110 -27.77 -12.74 17.54
C LEU A 110 -26.39 -12.47 18.19
N ALA A 111 -26.10 -13.08 19.34
CA ALA A 111 -24.80 -13.00 20.01
C ALA A 111 -23.57 -13.30 19.11
N PRO A 112 -23.56 -14.33 18.24
CA PRO A 112 -22.41 -14.59 17.36
C PRO A 112 -22.22 -13.49 16.31
N PHE A 113 -23.31 -12.95 15.76
CA PHE A 113 -23.29 -11.85 14.79
C PHE A 113 -22.74 -10.57 15.44
N ARG A 114 -23.23 -10.20 16.63
CA ARG A 114 -22.76 -9.01 17.34
C ARG A 114 -21.31 -9.12 17.77
N ARG A 115 -20.84 -10.31 18.14
CA ARG A 115 -19.43 -10.53 18.49
C ARG A 115 -18.50 -10.46 17.28
N GLN A 116 -18.96 -10.90 16.11
CA GLN A 116 -18.19 -10.84 14.88
C GLN A 116 -18.02 -9.39 14.37
N TYR A 117 -19.07 -8.57 14.42
CA TYR A 117 -19.07 -7.21 13.86
C TYR A 117 -18.79 -6.10 14.88
N PHE A 118 -19.16 -6.32 16.14
CA PHE A 118 -19.08 -5.33 17.21
C PHE A 118 -18.30 -5.81 18.44
N GLY A 119 -17.54 -6.92 18.32
CA GLY A 119 -16.83 -7.52 19.46
C GLY A 119 -15.60 -6.75 19.92
N SER A 120 -14.93 -6.03 19.02
CA SER A 120 -13.79 -5.16 19.34
C SER A 120 -13.91 -3.81 18.66
N VAL A 121 -13.13 -2.83 19.12
CA VAL A 121 -13.13 -1.47 18.54
C VAL A 121 -12.65 -1.49 17.08
N GLY A 122 -11.67 -2.33 16.74
CA GLY A 122 -11.17 -2.47 15.38
C GLY A 122 -12.21 -3.09 14.44
N GLU A 123 -12.88 -4.16 14.87
CA GLU A 123 -13.96 -4.80 14.09
C GLU A 123 -15.15 -3.86 13.89
N SER A 124 -15.53 -3.12 14.94
CA SER A 124 -16.60 -2.12 14.88
C SER A 124 -16.26 -0.99 13.93
N MET A 125 -15.01 -0.50 13.96
CA MET A 125 -14.52 0.55 13.07
C MET A 125 -14.49 0.09 11.61
N LEU A 126 -14.04 -1.13 11.33
CA LEU A 126 -14.09 -1.70 9.97
C LEU A 126 -15.52 -1.88 9.49
N THR A 127 -16.42 -2.34 10.36
CA THR A 127 -17.85 -2.49 10.04
C THR A 127 -18.50 -1.13 9.73
N LEU A 128 -18.23 -0.11 10.54
CA LEU A 128 -18.69 1.26 10.31
C LEU A 128 -18.11 1.87 9.03
N PHE A 129 -16.82 1.64 8.78
CA PHE A 129 -16.17 2.09 7.55
C PHE A 129 -16.78 1.41 6.33
N GLN A 130 -17.01 0.10 6.38
CA GLN A 130 -17.71 -0.65 5.33
C GLN A 130 -19.09 -0.06 5.08
N LEU A 131 -19.88 0.19 6.13
CA LEU A 131 -21.22 0.75 6.02
C LEU A 131 -21.22 2.17 5.44
N MET A 132 -20.21 2.99 5.77
CA MET A 132 -20.03 4.33 5.24
C MET A 132 -19.62 4.30 3.76
N ALA A 133 -18.70 3.41 3.37
CA ALA A 133 -18.18 3.33 2.01
C ALA A 133 -19.13 2.61 1.05
N LEU A 134 -19.83 1.60 1.55
CA LEU A 134 -20.77 0.73 0.84
C LEU A 134 -21.96 0.47 1.77
N PRO A 135 -23.07 1.22 1.63
CA PRO A 135 -24.24 1.03 2.47
C PRO A 135 -25.01 -0.24 2.05
N ASP A 136 -24.42 -1.41 2.30
CA ASP A 136 -25.03 -2.71 2.06
C ASP A 136 -25.83 -3.14 3.30
N MET A 137 -27.11 -2.77 3.29
CA MET A 137 -28.06 -3.08 4.36
C MET A 137 -28.58 -4.52 4.29
N GLU A 138 -28.28 -5.29 3.23
CA GLU A 138 -28.77 -6.68 3.11
C GLU A 138 -28.16 -7.59 4.17
N ARG A 139 -26.90 -7.33 4.53
CA ARG A 139 -26.16 -8.07 5.56
C ARG A 139 -26.73 -7.91 6.97
N PHE A 140 -27.43 -6.81 7.23
CA PHE A 140 -28.09 -6.51 8.52
C PHE A 140 -29.59 -6.80 8.51
N ARG A 141 -30.13 -7.36 7.42
CA ARG A 141 -31.56 -7.69 7.28
C ARG A 141 -32.06 -8.66 8.38
N ALA A 142 -31.16 -9.44 8.97
CA ALA A 142 -31.45 -10.36 10.07
C ALA A 142 -31.77 -9.67 11.43
N LEU A 143 -31.52 -8.37 11.58
CA LEU A 143 -31.77 -7.61 12.83
C LEU A 143 -33.15 -6.94 12.88
N TYR A 144 -33.86 -6.79 11.76
CA TYR A 144 -35.18 -6.13 11.69
C TYR A 144 -36.34 -7.10 11.34
N ARG A 145 -36.08 -8.39 11.33
CA ARG A 145 -37.10 -9.44 11.12
C ARG A 145 -37.35 -10.16 12.43
#